data_AF-A0A7W2FYL7-F1
#
_entry.id   AF-A0A7W2FYL7-F1
#
_cell.length_a   1.000
_cell.length_b   1.000
_cell.length_c   1.000
_cell.angle_alpha   90.00
_cell.angle_beta   90.00
_cell.angle_gamma   90.00
#
_symmetry.space_group_name_H-M   'P 1'
#
loop_
_entity.id
_entity.type
_entity.pdbx_description
1 polymer ?
#
loop_
_entity_poly.entity_id
_entity_poly.type
_entity_poly.pdbx_seq_one_letter_code
_entity_poly.pdbx_strand_id
1 'polypeptide(L)'
;MKHLSLLILLITFSFCGSNKNDYSENTFQNNQLYKVTKVVDGDTFWVDNGTAKGIKIRFIGIDAPESQKRWKKEEGHFGKESKAYLTNVLMGQKVRLETDIDSLDRYGRTLAYVYLEDDTFVNAELVKEGYAVIMTVPPNVRYADFLYDLQVKAREKKLGLWNK
;
A
#
# COMPACT_ATOMS: atom_id res chain seq x y z
N MET A 1 -69.79 21.23 29.90
CA MET A 1 -68.96 20.87 28.72
C MET A 1 -67.56 21.44 28.95
N LYS A 2 -66.58 20.57 29.21
CA LYS A 2 -65.20 20.95 29.52
C LYS A 2 -64.46 21.14 28.19
N HIS A 3 -64.05 22.35 27.86
CA HIS A 3 -63.16 22.59 26.71
C HIS A 3 -61.72 22.36 27.14
N LEU A 4 -61.21 21.21 26.73
CA LEU A 4 -59.83 20.79 26.69
C LEU A 4 -59.07 21.72 25.72
N SER A 5 -58.12 22.52 26.21
CA SER A 5 -57.14 23.19 25.35
C SER A 5 -55.76 22.60 25.59
N LEU A 6 -55.16 22.24 24.47
CA LEU A 6 -54.05 21.33 24.25
C LEU A 6 -52.72 22.02 24.62
N LEU A 7 -52.00 21.44 25.58
CA LEU A 7 -50.65 21.88 25.95
C LEU A 7 -49.67 21.37 24.88
N ILE A 8 -49.21 22.25 24.00
CA ILE A 8 -48.16 21.92 23.01
C ILE A 8 -46.81 21.89 23.74
N LEU A 9 -46.30 20.68 23.94
CA LEU A 9 -44.96 20.41 24.46
C LEU A 9 -43.92 20.72 23.37
N LEU A 10 -43.24 21.86 23.49
CA LEU A 10 -42.06 22.20 22.67
C LEU A 10 -40.91 21.27 23.07
N ILE A 11 -40.70 20.20 22.31
CA ILE A 11 -39.51 19.35 22.41
C ILE A 11 -38.35 20.15 21.82
N THR A 12 -37.50 20.71 22.69
CA THR A 12 -36.19 21.21 22.29
C THR A 12 -35.32 20.01 21.96
N PHE A 13 -35.24 19.65 20.67
CA PHE A 13 -34.21 18.75 20.17
C PHE A 13 -32.86 19.47 20.35
N SER A 14 -32.21 19.24 21.49
CA SER A 14 -30.78 19.50 21.63
C SER A 14 -30.07 18.68 20.58
N PHE A 15 -29.64 19.35 19.52
CA PHE A 15 -28.79 18.80 18.48
C PHE A 15 -27.46 18.43 19.14
N CYS A 16 -27.36 17.20 19.60
CA CYS A 16 -26.13 16.64 20.13
C CYS A 16 -25.13 16.59 18.98
N GLY A 17 -24.17 17.52 18.99
CA GLY A 17 -23.08 17.59 18.05
C GLY A 17 -22.37 16.25 18.01
N SER A 18 -22.64 15.48 16.95
CA SER A 18 -21.86 14.29 16.65
C SER A 18 -20.48 14.77 16.24
N ASN A 19 -19.50 14.58 17.13
CA ASN A 19 -18.08 14.65 16.80
C ASN A 19 -17.85 13.73 15.61
N LYS A 20 -17.78 14.32 14.41
CA LYS A 20 -17.23 13.65 13.26
C LYS A 20 -15.75 13.49 13.57
N ASN A 21 -15.37 12.29 14.01
CA ASN A 21 -13.98 11.90 13.97
C ASN A 21 -13.49 12.21 12.55
N ASP A 22 -12.49 13.08 12.45
CA ASP A 22 -11.73 13.35 11.24
C ASP A 22 -11.02 12.05 10.81
N TYR A 23 -11.78 11.13 10.23
CA TYR A 23 -11.21 10.16 9.32
C TYR A 23 -10.80 10.97 8.10
N SER A 24 -9.55 11.45 8.11
CA SER A 24 -8.92 11.93 6.90
C SER A 24 -8.95 10.75 5.93
N GLU A 25 -9.89 10.74 4.99
CA GLU A 25 -9.77 9.91 3.81
C GLU A 25 -8.42 10.27 3.19
N ASN A 26 -7.43 9.38 3.33
CA ASN A 26 -6.16 9.49 2.59
C ASN A 26 -6.49 9.20 1.12
N THR A 27 -7.20 10.12 0.47
CA THR A 27 -7.38 10.15 -0.96
C THR A 27 -6.08 10.64 -1.55
N PHE A 28 -5.25 9.69 -2.01
CA PHE A 28 -4.06 10.00 -2.80
C PHE A 28 -4.50 10.83 -4.00
N GLN A 29 -3.99 12.05 -4.08
CA GLN A 29 -4.31 12.94 -5.19
C GLN A 29 -3.68 12.37 -6.45
N ASN A 30 -4.45 12.35 -7.53
CA ASN A 30 -3.98 11.83 -8.81
C ASN A 30 -2.73 12.60 -9.24
N ASN A 31 -1.65 11.88 -9.57
CA ASN A 31 -0.35 12.42 -9.98
C ASN A 31 0.50 13.11 -8.88
N GLN A 32 0.17 12.95 -7.60
CA GLN A 32 1.04 13.42 -6.52
C GLN A 32 2.27 12.51 -6.34
N LEU A 33 3.43 13.14 -6.13
CA LEU A 33 4.69 12.47 -5.84
C LEU A 33 5.02 12.55 -4.35
N TYR A 34 5.44 11.42 -3.78
CA TYR A 34 5.81 11.30 -2.37
C TYR A 34 7.25 10.83 -2.22
N LYS A 35 8.03 11.51 -1.37
CA LYS A 35 9.43 11.13 -1.13
C LYS A 35 9.49 9.86 -0.29
N VAL A 36 10.25 8.87 -0.74
CA VAL A 36 10.52 7.65 0.03
C VAL A 36 11.50 7.95 1.15
N THR A 37 11.12 7.62 2.38
CA THR A 37 11.89 7.93 3.59
C THR A 37 12.49 6.70 4.26
N LYS A 38 11.95 5.50 3.98
CA LYS A 38 12.43 4.25 4.57
C LYS A 38 11.95 3.04 3.78
N VAL A 39 12.83 2.08 3.53
CA VAL A 39 12.47 0.74 3.05
C VAL A 39 12.46 -0.25 4.21
N VAL A 40 11.37 -1.00 4.36
CA VAL A 40 11.15 -1.94 5.48
C VAL A 40 11.71 -3.31 5.11
N ASP A 41 11.26 -3.85 3.99
CA ASP A 41 11.58 -5.14 3.36
C ASP A 41 11.44 -4.99 1.82
N GLY A 42 11.37 -6.09 1.06
CA GLY A 42 11.31 -6.05 -0.41
C GLY A 42 9.95 -5.65 -1.02
N ASP A 43 8.91 -5.39 -0.21
CA ASP A 43 7.57 -5.02 -0.69
C ASP A 43 6.85 -3.97 0.16
N THR A 44 7.52 -3.42 1.17
CA THR A 44 6.96 -2.45 2.10
C THR A 44 7.94 -1.30 2.33
N PHE A 45 7.44 -0.07 2.23
CA PHE A 45 8.23 1.15 2.44
C PHE A 45 7.38 2.26 3.06
N TRP A 46 8.03 3.35 3.45
CA TRP A 46 7.39 4.57 3.94
C TRP A 46 7.64 5.72 2.99
N VAL A 47 6.64 6.58 2.87
CA VAL A 47 6.79 7.86 2.20
C VAL A 47 6.37 9.00 3.12
N ASP A 48 6.94 10.17 2.85
CA ASP A 48 6.54 11.43 3.44
C ASP A 48 5.27 11.97 2.77
N ASN A 49 4.22 12.19 3.56
CA ASN A 49 2.97 12.84 3.15
C ASN A 49 2.73 14.18 3.85
N GLY A 50 3.78 14.77 4.45
CA GLY A 50 3.69 15.99 5.26
C GLY A 50 3.30 15.76 6.72
N THR A 51 2.97 14.52 7.12
CA THR A 51 2.72 14.19 8.53
C THR A 51 3.99 13.70 9.22
N ALA A 52 4.09 13.88 10.55
CA ALA A 52 5.26 13.46 11.32
C ALA A 52 5.56 11.95 11.24
N LYS A 53 4.54 11.11 10.96
CA LYS A 53 4.68 9.66 10.87
C LYS A 53 4.96 9.17 9.45
N GLY A 54 4.57 9.94 8.44
CA GLY A 54 4.44 9.46 7.07
C GLY A 54 3.37 8.36 6.94
N ILE A 55 3.33 7.76 5.76
CA ILE A 55 2.41 6.67 5.42
C ILE A 55 3.20 5.44 4.99
N LYS A 56 2.72 4.27 5.38
CA LYS A 56 3.33 3.00 5.02
C LYS A 56 2.62 2.42 3.81
N ILE A 57 3.40 2.13 2.79
CA ILE A 57 2.94 1.55 1.53
C ILE A 57 3.28 0.07 1.50
N ARG A 58 2.31 -0.75 1.08
CA ARG A 58 2.47 -2.15 0.70
C ARG A 58 2.17 -2.25 -0.79
N PHE A 59 3.10 -2.84 -1.54
CA PHE A 59 2.89 -3.04 -2.97
C PHE A 59 1.65 -3.91 -3.23
N ILE A 60 0.87 -3.61 -4.26
CA ILE A 60 -0.18 -4.50 -4.77
C ILE A 60 0.42 -5.54 -5.72
N GLY A 61 -0.11 -6.76 -5.73
CA GLY A 61 0.16 -7.76 -6.76
C GLY A 61 1.48 -8.51 -6.62
N ILE A 62 2.31 -8.17 -5.64
CA ILE A 62 3.62 -8.81 -5.40
C ILE A 62 3.85 -9.08 -3.91
N ASP A 63 4.73 -10.01 -3.59
CA ASP A 63 5.22 -10.30 -2.23
C ASP A 63 6.73 -10.58 -2.29
N ALA A 64 7.47 -10.09 -1.30
CA ALA A 64 8.89 -10.33 -1.18
C ALA A 64 9.19 -11.09 0.12
N PRO A 65 10.21 -11.96 0.14
CA PRO A 65 10.58 -12.65 1.38
C PRO A 65 10.98 -11.64 2.48
N GLU A 66 10.61 -11.96 3.73
CA GLU A 66 10.91 -11.13 4.88
C GLU A 66 12.43 -10.98 5.05
N SER A 67 12.93 -9.74 5.14
CA SER A 67 14.37 -9.48 5.18
C SER A 67 15.05 -9.74 6.52
N GLN A 68 14.26 -10.04 7.57
CA GLN A 68 14.72 -10.27 8.94
C GLN A 68 13.62 -10.97 9.73
N LYS A 69 14.02 -11.68 10.79
CA LYS A 69 13.07 -12.24 11.76
C LYS A 69 12.26 -11.13 12.42
N ARG A 70 10.94 -11.23 12.36
CA ARG A 70 10.04 -10.25 12.99
C ARG A 70 8.81 -10.94 13.57
N TRP A 71 8.62 -10.80 14.88
CA TRP A 71 7.52 -11.43 15.61
C TRP A 71 7.52 -12.96 15.40
N LYS A 72 6.51 -13.48 14.71
CA LYS A 72 6.32 -14.91 14.39
C LYS A 72 6.81 -15.28 12.99
N LYS A 73 7.38 -14.35 12.23
CA LYS A 73 7.90 -14.58 10.88
C LYS A 73 9.42 -14.71 10.92
N GLU A 74 9.93 -15.75 10.29
CA GLU A 74 11.37 -15.95 10.08
C GLU A 74 11.86 -15.14 8.87
N GLU A 75 13.17 -14.91 8.81
CA GLU A 75 13.81 -14.37 7.61
C GLU A 75 13.63 -15.34 6.44
N GLY A 76 13.19 -14.82 5.29
CA GLY A 76 13.03 -15.60 4.07
C GLY A 76 14.30 -15.64 3.24
N HIS A 77 14.51 -16.75 2.53
CA HIS A 77 15.56 -16.83 1.52
C HIS A 77 15.45 -15.66 0.54
N PHE A 78 16.56 -14.98 0.26
CA PHE A 78 16.65 -13.81 -0.63
C PHE A 78 15.97 -12.52 -0.11
N GLY A 79 15.51 -12.49 1.15
CA GLY A 79 14.81 -11.34 1.71
C GLY A 79 15.69 -10.10 1.90
N LYS A 80 16.96 -10.29 2.26
CA LYS A 80 17.92 -9.18 2.41
C LYS A 80 18.26 -8.56 1.05
N GLU A 81 18.44 -9.39 0.05
CA GLU A 81 18.71 -9.02 -1.34
C GLU A 81 17.53 -8.26 -1.94
N SER A 82 16.31 -8.74 -1.72
CA SER A 82 15.07 -8.08 -2.16
C SER A 82 14.92 -6.70 -1.53
N LYS A 83 15.16 -6.58 -0.22
CA LYS A 83 15.18 -5.29 0.47
C LYS A 83 16.28 -4.37 -0.05
N ALA A 84 17.49 -4.88 -0.27
CA ALA A 84 18.62 -4.09 -0.75
C ALA A 84 18.34 -3.53 -2.15
N TYR A 85 17.79 -4.37 -3.05
CA TYR A 85 17.37 -3.93 -4.37
C TYR A 85 16.31 -2.83 -4.29
N LEU A 86 15.23 -3.05 -3.52
CA LEU A 86 14.19 -2.02 -3.37
C LEU A 86 14.74 -0.72 -2.77
N THR A 87 15.67 -0.83 -1.82
CA THR A 87 16.36 0.33 -1.22
C THR A 87 17.12 1.11 -2.28
N ASN A 88 17.86 0.43 -3.16
CA ASN A 88 18.61 1.09 -4.23
C ASN A 88 17.68 1.78 -5.25
N VAL A 89 16.53 1.17 -5.55
CA VAL A 89 15.56 1.72 -6.50
C VAL A 89 14.81 2.91 -5.91
N LEU A 90 14.41 2.85 -4.63
CA LEU A 90 13.45 3.80 -4.06
C LEU A 90 14.01 4.82 -3.09
N MET A 91 15.08 4.52 -2.35
CA MET A 91 15.46 5.35 -1.20
C MET A 91 15.82 6.78 -1.63
N GLY A 92 15.11 7.77 -1.07
CA GLY A 92 15.30 9.18 -1.40
C GLY A 92 14.65 9.64 -2.71
N GLN A 93 14.19 8.71 -3.56
CA GLN A 93 13.40 9.01 -4.75
C GLN A 93 12.00 9.48 -4.38
N LYS A 94 11.30 10.11 -5.33
CA LYS A 94 9.85 10.29 -5.21
C LYS A 94 9.11 9.27 -6.05
N VAL A 95 7.94 8.89 -5.56
CA VAL A 95 7.07 7.91 -6.22
C VAL A 95 5.67 8.45 -6.39
N ARG A 96 5.05 8.12 -7.51
CA ARG A 96 3.61 8.20 -7.70
C ARG A 96 2.99 6.88 -7.22
N LEU A 97 1.90 7.01 -6.46
CA LEU A 97 1.17 5.89 -5.89
C LEU A 97 -0.18 5.78 -6.58
N GLU A 98 -0.46 4.61 -7.15
CA GLU A 98 -1.72 4.32 -7.82
C GLU A 98 -2.45 3.20 -7.06
N THR A 99 -3.56 3.54 -6.42
CA THR A 99 -4.39 2.56 -5.71
C THR A 99 -5.27 1.77 -6.68
N ASP A 100 -5.82 0.67 -6.19
CA ASP A 100 -6.86 -0.09 -6.88
C ASP A 100 -8.18 -0.02 -6.10
N ILE A 101 -9.10 -0.97 -6.32
CA ILE A 101 -10.43 -0.99 -5.69
C ILE A 101 -10.35 -0.83 -4.16
N ASP A 102 -9.48 -1.59 -3.49
CA ASP A 102 -9.18 -1.42 -2.07
C ASP A 102 -7.88 -0.63 -1.88
N SER A 103 -7.94 0.47 -1.13
CA SER A 103 -6.78 1.35 -0.87
C SER A 103 -6.02 1.01 0.41
N LEU A 104 -6.56 0.16 1.28
CA LEU A 104 -5.98 -0.21 2.57
C LEU A 104 -6.05 -1.71 2.81
N ASP A 105 -5.02 -2.26 3.44
CA ASP A 105 -5.09 -3.62 3.97
C ASP A 105 -5.64 -3.66 5.41
N ARG A 106 -5.89 -4.87 5.91
CA ARG A 106 -6.36 -5.13 7.28
C ARG A 106 -5.42 -4.62 8.39
N TYR A 107 -4.19 -4.25 8.07
CA TYR A 107 -3.20 -3.71 9.00
C TYR A 107 -3.09 -2.19 8.91
N GLY A 108 -3.90 -1.55 8.07
CA GLY A 108 -3.90 -0.11 7.85
C GLY A 108 -2.73 0.39 6.99
N ARG A 109 -2.10 -0.49 6.20
CA ARG A 109 -1.11 -0.06 5.18
C ARG A 109 -1.86 0.37 3.92
N THR A 110 -1.35 1.40 3.27
CA THR A 110 -1.81 1.78 1.93
C THR A 110 -1.39 0.73 0.92
N LEU A 111 -2.34 0.27 0.11
CA LEU A 111 -2.12 -0.62 -1.02
C LEU A 111 -1.92 0.21 -2.28
N ALA A 112 -0.78 0.09 -2.95
CA ALA A 112 -0.52 0.82 -4.19
C ALA A 112 0.35 0.03 -5.20
N TYR A 113 0.11 0.32 -6.47
CA TYR A 113 1.07 0.20 -7.56
C TYR A 113 2.00 1.43 -7.53
N VAL A 114 3.29 1.23 -7.78
CA VAL A 114 4.31 2.24 -7.51
C VAL A 114 5.06 2.58 -8.79
N TYR A 115 5.13 3.88 -9.09
CA TYR A 115 5.84 4.42 -10.24
C TYR A 115 6.90 5.43 -9.77
N LEU A 116 8.07 5.43 -10.39
CA LEU A 116 9.05 6.51 -10.23
C LEU A 116 8.60 7.77 -11.00
N GLU A 117 9.31 8.90 -10.80
CA GLU A 117 9.03 10.15 -11.53
C GLU A 117 9.18 10.00 -13.06
N ASP A 118 9.98 9.04 -13.53
CA ASP A 118 10.20 8.73 -14.95
C ASP A 118 9.25 7.68 -15.52
N ASP A 119 8.15 7.41 -14.81
CA ASP A 119 7.14 6.38 -15.13
C ASP A 119 7.63 4.92 -15.10
N THR A 120 8.83 4.66 -14.55
CA THR A 120 9.26 3.28 -14.28
C THR A 120 8.29 2.59 -13.32
N PHE A 121 7.67 1.49 -13.77
CA PHE A 121 6.75 0.70 -12.96
C PHE A 121 7.50 -0.26 -12.04
N VAL A 122 7.62 0.09 -10.76
CA VAL A 122 8.51 -0.59 -9.80
C VAL A 122 8.04 -2.01 -9.50
N ASN A 123 6.73 -2.26 -9.47
CA ASN A 123 6.21 -3.62 -9.28
C ASN A 123 6.73 -4.57 -10.38
N ALA A 124 6.77 -4.09 -11.63
CA ALA A 124 7.24 -4.88 -12.76
C ALA A 124 8.75 -5.16 -12.66
N GLU A 125 9.56 -4.16 -12.31
CA GLU A 125 11.01 -4.32 -12.15
C GLU A 125 11.35 -5.36 -11.07
N LEU A 126 10.67 -5.31 -9.92
CA LEU A 126 10.87 -6.28 -8.84
C LEU A 126 10.59 -7.72 -9.30
N VAL A 127 9.51 -7.94 -10.04
CA VAL A 127 9.14 -9.29 -10.52
C VAL A 127 10.06 -9.73 -11.65
N LYS A 128 10.34 -8.85 -12.60
CA LYS A 128 11.18 -9.11 -13.79
C LYS A 128 12.60 -9.51 -13.41
N GLU A 129 13.17 -8.86 -12.40
CA GLU A 129 14.52 -9.16 -11.91
C GLU A 129 14.55 -10.24 -10.81
N GLY A 130 13.37 -10.78 -10.43
CA GLY A 130 13.26 -11.88 -9.48
C GLY A 130 13.49 -11.49 -8.02
N TYR A 131 13.18 -10.26 -7.63
CA TYR A 131 13.21 -9.79 -6.23
C TYR A 131 11.85 -9.84 -5.52
N ALA A 132 10.78 -10.19 -6.24
CA ALA A 132 9.47 -10.46 -5.67
C ALA A 132 8.76 -11.55 -6.46
N VAL A 133 7.81 -12.23 -5.81
CA VAL A 133 6.87 -13.15 -6.45
C VAL A 133 5.52 -12.46 -6.63
N ILE A 134 4.69 -12.96 -7.55
CA ILE A 134 3.32 -12.48 -7.70
C ILE A 134 2.47 -12.87 -6.48
N MET A 135 1.61 -11.97 -6.03
CA MET A 135 0.60 -12.24 -5.00
C MET A 135 -0.70 -11.52 -5.37
N THR A 136 -1.63 -12.27 -5.95
CA THR A 136 -2.93 -11.75 -6.40
C THR A 136 -3.93 -11.80 -5.25
N VAL A 137 -4.44 -10.64 -4.84
CA VAL A 137 -5.45 -10.51 -3.78
C VAL A 137 -6.63 -9.70 -4.31
N PRO A 138 -7.76 -10.34 -4.65
CA PRO A 138 -8.97 -9.62 -5.05
C PRO A 138 -9.45 -8.64 -3.97
N PRO A 139 -10.03 -7.50 -4.36
CA PRO A 139 -10.36 -7.06 -5.72
C PRO A 139 -9.19 -6.39 -6.49
N ASN A 140 -8.00 -6.27 -5.88
CA ASN A 140 -6.87 -5.53 -6.45
C ASN A 140 -6.04 -6.37 -7.44
N VAL A 141 -6.55 -6.50 -8.67
CA VAL A 141 -6.00 -7.43 -9.68
C VAL A 141 -5.65 -6.78 -11.01
N ARG A 142 -5.64 -5.44 -11.11
CA ARG A 142 -5.45 -4.69 -12.37
C ARG A 142 -4.29 -5.15 -13.24
N TYR A 143 -3.14 -5.47 -12.63
CA TYR A 143 -1.92 -5.89 -13.34
C TYR A 143 -1.56 -7.38 -13.14
N ALA A 144 -2.48 -8.22 -12.69
CA ALA A 144 -2.17 -9.62 -12.33
C ALA A 144 -1.56 -10.43 -13.48
N ASP A 145 -2.18 -10.42 -14.66
CA ASP A 145 -1.70 -11.19 -15.82
C ASP A 145 -0.34 -10.68 -16.32
N PHE A 146 -0.16 -9.36 -16.35
CA PHE A 146 1.11 -8.75 -16.75
C PHE A 146 2.26 -9.13 -15.80
N LEU A 147 2.04 -9.08 -14.50
CA LEU A 147 3.05 -9.48 -13.51
C LEU A 147 3.31 -11.00 -13.57
N TYR A 148 2.30 -11.82 -13.86
CA TYR A 148 2.46 -13.26 -14.06
C TYR A 148 3.46 -13.56 -15.20
N ASP A 149 3.28 -12.92 -16.36
CA ASP A 149 4.17 -13.12 -17.52
C ASP A 149 5.62 -12.72 -17.24
N LEU A 150 5.83 -11.66 -16.46
CA LEU A 150 7.17 -11.25 -16.03
C LEU A 150 7.82 -12.30 -15.11
N GLN A 151 7.05 -12.86 -14.18
CA GLN A 151 7.55 -13.89 -13.27
C GLN A 151 7.96 -15.16 -14.04
N VAL A 152 7.17 -15.57 -15.05
CA VAL A 152 7.51 -16.72 -15.90
C VAL A 152 8.88 -16.50 -16.54
N LYS A 153 9.11 -15.33 -17.14
CA LYS A 153 10.41 -14.99 -17.75
C LYS A 153 11.55 -14.94 -16.73
N ALA A 154 11.32 -14.42 -15.53
CA ALA A 154 12.32 -14.37 -14.47
C ALA A 154 12.73 -15.79 -14.01
N ARG A 155 11.78 -16.72 -13.93
CA ARG A 155 12.01 -18.13 -13.61
C ARG A 155 12.82 -18.84 -14.68
N GLU A 156 12.45 -18.68 -15.95
CA GLU A 156 13.16 -19.29 -17.08
C GLU A 156 14.62 -18.84 -17.13
N LYS A 157 14.87 -17.56 -16.84
CA LYS A 157 16.20 -16.97 -16.78
C LYS A 157 16.94 -17.20 -15.46
N LYS A 158 16.32 -17.85 -14.47
CA LYS A 158 16.87 -18.10 -13.14
C LYS A 158 17.38 -16.83 -12.44
N LEU A 159 16.61 -15.75 -12.54
CA LEU A 159 16.96 -14.46 -11.92
C LEU A 159 16.56 -14.42 -10.44
N GLY A 160 17.34 -13.72 -9.63
CA GLY A 160 17.05 -13.46 -8.22
C GLY A 160 16.64 -14.71 -7.42
N LEU A 161 15.43 -14.70 -6.88
CA LEU A 161 14.76 -15.79 -6.14
C LEU A 161 14.79 -17.15 -6.86
N TRP A 162 14.96 -17.16 -8.18
CA TRP A 162 14.92 -18.34 -9.02
C TRP A 162 16.32 -18.90 -9.32
N ASN A 163 17.37 -18.22 -8.86
CA ASN A 163 18.74 -18.68 -8.99
C ASN A 163 19.02 -19.74 -7.91
N LYS A 164 19.50 -20.92 -8.32
CA LYS A 164 19.76 -22.07 -7.42
C LYS A 164 21.21 -22.12 -6.98
#